data_AF-L0PAC6-F1
#
_entry.id   AF-L0PAC6-F1
#
_cell.length_a   1.000
_cell.length_b   1.000
_cell.length_c   1.000
_cell.angle_alpha   90.00
_cell.angle_beta   90.00
_cell.angle_gamma   90.00
#
_symmetry.space_group_name_H-M   'P 1'
#
loop_
_entity.id
_entity.type
_entity.pdbx_description
1 polymer ?
#
loop_
_entity_poly.entity_id
_entity_poly.type
_entity_poly.pdbx_seq_one_letter_code
_entity_poly.pdbx_strand_id
1 'polypeptide(L)' 'MDRDGYISNGELFLVLKMMTGNNLKDRQLQQIVDKTIMEADKDKDGKISFDEFTKMVIDTVLLLPKITKR' A
#
# COMPACT_ATOMS: atom_id res chain seq x y z
N MET A 1 11.07 9.46 6.03
CA MET A 1 10.38 8.67 7.06
C MET A 1 10.47 9.42 8.36
N ASP A 2 9.34 9.75 8.96
CA ASP A 2 9.24 10.61 10.16
C ASP A 2 9.22 9.82 11.49
N ARG A 3 9.16 8.48 11.41
CA ARG A 3 9.27 7.54 12.55
C ARG A 3 8.15 7.70 13.57
N ASP A 4 6.95 8.06 13.13
CA ASP A 4 5.78 8.20 13.98
C ASP A 4 5.08 6.86 14.31
N GLY A 5 5.51 5.76 13.69
CA GLY A 5 4.93 4.42 13.88
C GLY A 5 3.79 4.10 12.92
N TYR A 6 3.47 5.02 12.01
CA TYR A 6 2.47 4.88 10.97
C TYR A 6 3.14 4.92 9.59
N ILE A 7 2.40 4.54 8.56
CA ILE A 7 2.78 4.70 7.18
C ILE A 7 1.89 5.78 6.59
N SER A 8 2.47 6.95 6.33
CA SER A 8 1.79 8.00 5.59
C SER A 8 1.69 7.69 4.09
N ASN A 9 0.81 8.41 3.37
CA ASN A 9 0.71 8.32 1.90
C ASN A 9 2.06 8.50 1.20
N GLY A 10 2.84 9.50 1.63
CA GLY A 10 4.16 9.76 1.05
C GLY A 10 5.17 8.65 1.31
N GLU A 11 5.13 8.03 2.49
CA GLU A 11 6.02 6.91 2.82
C GLU A 11 5.63 5.63 2.09
N LEU A 12 4.34 5.34 1.97
CA LEU A 12 3.84 4.22 1.18
C LEU A 12 4.24 4.36 -0.29
N PHE A 13 4.11 5.56 -0.86
CA PHE A 13 4.57 5.86 -2.21
C PHE A 13 6.07 5.58 -2.37
N LEU A 14 6.89 6.02 -1.41
CA LEU A 14 8.34 5.83 -1.48
C LEU A 14 8.71 4.34 -1.42
N VAL A 15 8.08 3.58 -0.53
CA VAL A 15 8.29 2.13 -0.40
C VAL A 15 7.91 1.40 -1.69
N LEU A 16 6.72 1.67 -2.24
CA LEU A 16 6.28 1.05 -3.49
C LEU A 16 7.16 1.47 -4.67
N LYS A 17 7.61 2.73 -4.75
CA LYS A 17 8.56 3.18 -5.78
C LYS A 17 9.89 2.44 -5.70
N MET A 18 10.39 2.19 -4.49
CA MET A 18 11.61 1.38 -4.30
C MET A 18 11.40 -0.08 -4.70
N MET A 19 10.23 -0.66 -4.42
CA MET A 19 9.92 -2.06 -4.75
C MET A 19 9.68 -2.27 -6.26
N THR A 20 9.01 -1.34 -6.93
CA THR A 20 8.68 -1.47 -8.36
C THR A 20 9.73 -0.88 -9.29
N GLY A 21 10.63 -0.02 -8.78
CA GLY A 21 11.59 0.72 -9.58
C GLY A 21 10.90 1.55 -10.66
N ASN A 22 11.46 1.55 -11.87
CA ASN A 22 10.95 2.32 -13.02
C ASN A 22 9.81 1.62 -13.80
N ASN A 23 9.25 0.52 -13.29
CA ASN A 23 8.21 -0.23 -13.98
C ASN A 23 6.83 0.47 -13.97
N LEU A 24 6.63 1.45 -13.09
CA LEU A 24 5.40 2.23 -12.98
C LEU A 24 5.69 3.72 -13.10
N LYS A 25 4.82 4.46 -13.79
CA LYS A 25 4.87 5.93 -13.79
C LYS A 25 4.36 6.46 -12.45
N ASP A 26 4.92 7.58 -11.99
CA ASP A 26 4.56 8.21 -10.72
C ASP A 26 3.04 8.41 -10.54
N ARG A 27 2.32 8.77 -11.60
CA ARG A 27 0.87 8.91 -11.55
C ARG A 27 0.12 7.59 -11.33
N GLN A 28 0.58 6.51 -11.96
CA GLN A 28 -0.03 5.18 -11.77
C GLN A 28 0.28 4.65 -10.37
N LEU A 29 1.52 4.88 -9.91
CA LEU A 29 1.92 4.53 -8.56
C LEU A 29 1.09 5.28 -7.51
N GLN A 30 0.89 6.59 -7.68
CA GLN A 30 0.05 7.38 -6.79
C GLN A 30 -1.40 6.86 -6.75
N GLN A 31 -1.96 6.46 -7.90
CA GLN A 31 -3.31 5.87 -7.93
C GLN A 31 -3.39 4.54 -7.18
N ILE A 32 -2.32 3.74 -7.17
CA ILE A 32 -2.26 2.52 -6.38
C ILE A 32 -2.21 2.88 -4.89
N VAL A 33 -1.32 3.79 -4.49
CA VAL A 33 -1.18 4.28 -3.12
C VAL A 33 -2.52 4.81 -2.57
N ASP A 34 -3.21 5.65 -3.33
CA ASP A 34 -4.47 6.27 -2.91
C ASP A 34 -5.58 5.22 -2.72
N LYS A 35 -5.67 4.24 -3.63
CA LYS A 35 -6.59 3.10 -3.48
C LYS A 35 -6.23 2.22 -2.28
N THR A 36 -4.95 1.93 -2.11
CA THR A 36 -4.46 1.12 -1.01
C THR A 36 -4.78 1.76 0.33
N ILE A 37 -4.56 3.07 0.49
CA ILE A 37 -4.96 3.79 1.71
C ILE A 37 -6.47 3.73 1.89
N MET A 38 -7.25 4.06 0.86
CA MET A 38 -8.71 4.03 0.95
C MET A 38 -9.28 2.66 1.35
N GLU A 39 -8.61 1.57 0.96
CA GLU A 39 -9.02 0.21 1.29
C GLU A 39 -8.49 -0.27 2.65
N ALA A 40 -7.27 0.12 3.02
CA ALA A 40 -6.58 -0.35 4.22
C ALA A 40 -6.89 0.48 5.48
N ASP A 41 -7.11 1.79 5.33
CA ASP A 41 -7.43 2.74 6.41
C ASP A 41 -8.86 2.48 6.90
N LYS A 42 -8.99 1.65 7.94
CA LYS A 42 -10.29 1.21 8.47
C LYS A 42 -10.83 2.18 9.50
N ASP A 43 -9.95 2.87 10.22
CA ASP A 43 -10.34 3.86 11.23
C ASP A 43 -10.47 5.29 10.68
N LYS A 44 -10.03 5.51 9.43
CA LYS A 44 -10.12 6.76 8.66
C LYS A 44 -9.24 7.87 9.23
N ASP A 45 -8.08 7.53 9.77
CA ASP A 45 -7.11 8.50 10.27
C ASP A 45 -6.22 9.11 9.17
N GLY A 46 -6.33 8.61 7.93
CA GLY A 46 -5.58 9.07 6.76
C GLY A 46 -4.15 8.51 6.67
N LYS A 47 -3.80 7.55 7.53
CA LYS A 47 -2.53 6.84 7.56
C LYS A 47 -2.80 5.34 7.60
N ILE A 48 -1.74 4.53 7.58
CA ILE A 48 -1.83 3.08 7.76
C ILE A 48 -1.03 2.70 9.00
N SER A 49 -1.71 2.16 10.00
CA SER A 49 -1.07 1.54 11.16
C SER A 49 -0.45 0.18 10.81
N PHE A 50 0.43 -0.34 11.67
CA PHE A 50 1.01 -1.67 11.48
C PHE A 50 -0.05 -2.80 11.37
N ASP A 51 -1.14 -2.68 12.12
CA ASP A 51 -2.24 -3.65 12.11
C ASP A 51 -3.04 -3.60 10.80
N GLU A 52 -3.24 -2.40 10.24
CA GLU A 52 -3.88 -2.23 8.93
C GLU A 52 -2.98 -2.72 7.80
N PHE A 53 -1.68 -2.44 7.88
CA PHE A 53 -0.69 -2.94 6.93
C PHE A 53 -0.64 -4.47 6.90
N THR A 54 -0.58 -5.11 8.07
CA THR A 54 -0.55 -6.58 8.15
C THR A 54 -1.83 -7.21 7.60
N LYS A 55 -3.01 -6.66 7.91
CA LYS A 55 -4.28 -7.10 7.30
C LYS A 55 -4.27 -6.95 5.78
N MET A 56 -3.82 -5.80 5.28
CA MET A 56 -3.72 -5.54 3.84
C MET A 56 -2.77 -6.50 3.13
N VAL A 57 -1.59 -6.78 3.70
CA VAL A 57 -0.63 -7.74 3.13
C VAL A 57 -1.18 -9.15 3.15
N ILE A 58 -1.83 -9.56 4.25
CA ILE A 58 -2.49 -10.87 4.33
C ILE A 58 -3.56 -10.98 3.24
N ASP A 59 -4.45 -10.00 3.11
CA ASP A 59 -5.51 -10.01 2.11
C ASP A 59 -4.94 -9.98 0.68
N THR A 60 -3.92 -9.16 0.41
CA THR A 60 -3.31 -9.04 -0.93
C THR A 60 -2.48 -10.28 -1.32
N VAL A 61 -1.70 -10.84 -0.39
CA VAL A 61 -0.90 -12.04 -0.62
C VAL A 61 -1.80 -13.29 -0.74
N LEU A 62 -2.97 -13.30 -0.08
CA LEU A 62 -4.00 -14.31 -0.29
C LEU A 62 -4.80 -14.14 -1.60
N LEU A 63 -4.71 -12.98 -2.26
CA LEU A 63 -5.30 -12.74 -3.58
C LEU A 63 -4.38 -13.09 -4.76
N LEU A 64 -3.04 -13.12 -4.56
CA LEU A 64 -2.09 -13.55 -5.61
C LEU A 64 -2.37 -14.97 -6.17
N PRO A 65 -2.73 -15.99 -5.36
CA PRO A 65 -3.11 -17.29 -5.89
C PRO A 65 -4.39 -17.26 -6.75
N LYS A 66 -5.29 -16.28 -6.52
CA LYS A 66 -6.57 -16.18 -7.26
C LYS A 66 -6.42 -15.51 -8.63
N ILE A 67 -5.39 -14.69 -8.82
CA ILE A 67 -5.11 -14.01 -10.10
C ILE A 67 -4.32 -14.92 -11.06
N THR A 68 -3.70 -16.01 -10.56
CA THR A 68 -2.87 -16.92 -11.38
C THR A 68 -3.65 -18.10 -12.00
N LYS A 69 -4.98 -18.12 -11.92
CA LYS A 69 -5.81 -19.04 -12.72
C LYS A 69 -6.38 -18.31 -13.93
N ARG A 70 -5.59 -18.23 -15.00
CA ARG A 70 -6.13 -18.26 -16.38
C ARG A 70 -5.98 -19.67 -16.91
#